data_AF-A0A945KA86-F1
#
_entry.id   AF-A0A945KA86-F1
#
_cell.length_a   1.000
_cell.length_b   1.000
_cell.length_c   1.000
_cell.angle_alpha   90.00
_cell.angle_beta   90.00
_cell.angle_gamma   90.00
#
_symmetry.space_group_name_H-M   'P 1'
#
loop_
_entity.id
_entity.type
_entity.pdbx_description
1 polymer ?
#
loop_
_entity_poly.entity_id
_entity_poly.type
_entity_poly.pdbx_seq_one_letter_code
_entity_poly.pdbx_strand_id
1 'polypeptide(L)'
;MNFRSFLLTIFIYSGVIAQQFSHDLVGGYSGRAGNTDFQYWNVSYSLTSYGDISLGSTTLKDSEFLLAFEKNNATWAGIENYYNDQSIILKFDLWANGTFSPFVIAETSFDDALGIKSRSNYGLGAKYRVFGDILSVSAAFLQEEEEIIGKSSISLFADYGDSLGVTAYQDKDIPKISYSRLSIRPKIKLPLGENFYYQSEYYYKPAGDDVLTDWRNTFTIKTAEEWLSIVIKYNIKTDSQPAPKVFMQYDPKYFTNGQNITFQNPGKGNIPSIDRDLAQSAKDGYGDYFVNNYKSEDTRLTIGINITF
;
A
#
# COMPACT_ATOMS: atom_id res chain seq x y z
N MET A 1 -19.40 -2.71 16.39
CA MET A 1 -18.15 -3.51 16.46
C MET A 1 -17.20 -2.95 15.42
N ASN A 2 -16.00 -2.50 15.80
CA ASN A 2 -15.07 -1.97 14.78
C ASN A 2 -14.58 -3.13 13.88
N PHE A 3 -14.27 -2.86 12.61
CA PHE A 3 -13.92 -3.90 11.63
C PHE A 3 -12.62 -4.65 12.01
N ARG A 4 -11.69 -4.00 12.70
CA ARG A 4 -10.51 -4.66 13.28
C ARG A 4 -10.90 -5.72 14.31
N SER A 5 -11.88 -5.42 15.17
CA SER A 5 -12.47 -6.37 16.12
C SER A 5 -13.25 -7.48 15.41
N PHE A 6 -13.85 -7.23 14.24
CA PHE A 6 -14.48 -8.28 13.43
C PHE A 6 -13.43 -9.25 12.83
N LEU A 7 -12.34 -8.72 12.26
CA LEU A 7 -11.24 -9.54 11.73
C LEU A 7 -10.54 -10.33 12.84
N LEU A 8 -10.31 -9.71 14.01
CA LEU A 8 -9.78 -10.40 15.20
C LEU A 8 -10.74 -11.48 15.70
N THR A 9 -12.05 -11.25 15.60
CA THR A 9 -13.05 -12.28 15.93
C THR A 9 -12.95 -13.46 14.95
N ILE A 10 -12.89 -13.22 13.64
CA ILE A 10 -12.67 -14.27 12.62
C ILE A 10 -11.38 -15.04 12.91
N PHE A 11 -10.31 -14.35 13.29
CA PHE A 11 -9.03 -14.94 13.66
C PHE A 11 -9.17 -15.91 14.84
N ILE A 12 -9.84 -15.49 15.92
CA ILE A 12 -10.08 -16.33 17.11
C ILE A 12 -10.97 -17.55 16.76
N TYR A 13 -12.00 -17.36 15.93
CA TYR A 13 -12.89 -18.46 15.50
C TYR A 13 -12.25 -19.40 14.48
N SER A 14 -11.21 -18.98 13.76
CA SER A 14 -10.49 -19.85 12.81
C SER A 14 -9.77 -21.02 13.50
N GLY A 15 -9.43 -20.89 14.79
CA GLY A 15 -8.92 -21.99 15.61
C GLY A 15 -9.92 -23.14 15.80
N VAL A 16 -11.21 -22.93 15.51
CA VAL A 16 -12.27 -23.96 15.60
C VAL A 16 -12.43 -24.73 14.27
N ILE A 17 -11.87 -24.23 13.16
CA ILE A 17 -11.96 -24.83 11.80
C ILE A 17 -10.60 -25.48 11.41
N ALA A 18 -9.79 -25.82 12.40
CA ALA A 18 -8.34 -26.13 12.29
C ALA A 18 -7.93 -27.28 11.35
N GLN A 19 -8.85 -28.10 10.82
CA GLN A 19 -8.50 -29.23 9.95
C GLN A 19 -8.30 -28.87 8.48
N GLN A 20 -8.82 -27.75 7.99
CA GLN A 20 -8.81 -27.42 6.55
C GLN A 20 -7.93 -26.23 6.17
N PHE A 21 -7.37 -25.55 7.17
CA PHE A 21 -6.51 -24.40 6.96
C PHE A 21 -5.07 -24.72 7.38
N SER A 22 -4.12 -24.26 6.58
CA SER A 22 -2.72 -24.19 6.97
C SER A 22 -2.48 -22.91 7.77
N HIS A 23 -1.76 -23.06 8.88
CA HIS A 23 -1.44 -21.99 9.82
C HIS A 23 0.07 -21.79 9.83
N ASP A 24 0.50 -20.55 9.61
CA ASP A 24 1.90 -20.16 9.67
C ASP A 24 2.05 -19.02 10.68
N LEU A 25 2.97 -19.15 11.63
CA LEU A 25 3.28 -18.15 12.65
C LEU A 25 4.79 -17.94 12.67
N VAL A 26 5.22 -16.72 12.37
CA VAL A 26 6.62 -16.28 12.40
C VAL A 26 6.74 -15.12 13.38
N GLY A 27 7.84 -15.08 14.12
CA GLY A 27 8.16 -13.94 14.96
C GLY A 27 9.66 -13.83 15.18
N GLY A 28 10.09 -12.64 15.57
CA GLY A 28 11.48 -12.31 15.77
C GLY A 28 11.64 -11.21 16.79
N TYR A 29 12.82 -11.19 17.41
CA TYR A 29 13.22 -10.14 18.33
C TYR A 29 14.69 -9.78 18.05
N SER A 30 14.98 -8.48 18.06
CA SER A 30 16.34 -7.95 17.95
C SER A 30 16.51 -6.80 18.91
N GLY A 31 17.57 -6.84 19.72
CA GLY A 31 17.83 -5.83 20.74
C GLY A 31 19.31 -5.42 20.78
N ARG A 32 19.58 -4.14 21.01
CA ARG A 32 20.90 -3.60 21.31
C ARG A 32 20.78 -2.60 22.44
N ALA A 33 21.57 -2.75 23.50
CA ALA A 33 21.63 -1.80 24.61
C ALA A 33 22.75 -0.75 24.42
N GLY A 34 22.67 0.37 25.16
CA GLY A 34 23.69 1.43 25.21
C GLY A 34 23.19 2.78 24.70
N ASN A 35 24.08 3.67 24.26
CA ASN A 35 23.74 5.01 23.76
C ASN A 35 22.83 5.02 22.51
N THR A 36 22.63 3.85 21.91
CA THR A 36 21.72 3.61 20.79
C THR A 36 20.81 2.44 21.11
N ASP A 37 20.21 2.47 22.32
CA ASP A 37 19.27 1.45 22.80
C ASP A 37 18.17 1.26 21.77
N PHE A 38 17.98 0.03 21.32
CA PHE A 38 17.05 -0.31 20.26
C PHE A 38 16.46 -1.67 20.57
N GLN A 39 15.13 -1.76 20.58
CA GLN A 39 14.43 -3.01 20.78
C GLN A 39 13.41 -3.13 19.67
N TYR A 40 13.45 -4.22 18.94
CA TYR A 40 12.56 -4.52 17.84
C TYR A 40 11.95 -5.89 18.02
N TRP A 41 10.66 -5.99 17.72
CA TRP A 41 10.00 -7.27 17.58
C TRP A 41 9.04 -7.25 16.40
N ASN A 42 8.81 -8.43 15.84
CA ASN A 42 7.77 -8.65 14.86
C ASN A 42 7.02 -9.95 15.10
N VAL A 43 5.77 -9.95 14.67
CA VAL A 43 4.91 -11.13 14.64
C VAL A 43 4.11 -11.10 13.34
N SER A 44 4.20 -12.18 12.58
CA SER A 44 3.42 -12.42 11.38
C SER A 44 2.67 -13.74 11.53
N TYR A 45 1.39 -13.73 11.18
CA TYR A 45 0.57 -14.94 11.16
C TYR A 45 -0.20 -15.01 9.85
N SER A 46 -0.34 -16.20 9.28
CA SER A 46 -1.23 -16.43 8.15
C SER A 46 -2.05 -17.71 8.29
N LEU A 47 -3.27 -17.63 7.78
CA LEU A 47 -4.23 -18.70 7.65
C LEU A 47 -4.52 -18.86 6.15
N THR A 48 -4.25 -20.03 5.59
CA THR A 48 -4.46 -20.29 4.16
C THR A 48 -5.26 -21.57 3.92
N SER A 49 -6.05 -21.60 2.85
CA SER A 49 -6.67 -22.84 2.35
C SER A 49 -6.75 -22.79 0.84
N TYR A 50 -6.48 -23.92 0.20
CA TYR A 50 -6.46 -24.07 -1.25
C TYR A 50 -7.25 -25.33 -1.63
N GLY A 51 -8.15 -25.20 -2.60
CA GLY A 51 -9.01 -26.29 -3.06
C GLY A 51 -10.41 -26.23 -2.44
N ASP A 52 -11.03 -27.37 -2.20
CA ASP A 52 -12.37 -27.40 -1.63
C ASP A 52 -12.34 -26.92 -0.17
N ILE A 53 -13.21 -25.95 0.18
CA ILE A 53 -13.37 -25.38 1.53
C ILE A 53 -14.76 -25.76 2.07
N SER A 54 -14.83 -26.47 3.20
CA SER A 54 -16.07 -26.94 3.83
C SER A 54 -16.50 -25.97 4.92
N LEU A 55 -17.68 -25.39 4.75
CA LEU A 55 -18.33 -24.50 5.70
C LEU A 55 -19.62 -25.15 6.20
N GLY A 56 -19.50 -25.93 7.27
CA GLY A 56 -20.62 -26.71 7.81
C GLY A 56 -21.12 -27.73 6.77
N SER A 57 -22.36 -27.56 6.30
CA SER A 57 -22.98 -28.44 5.29
C SER A 57 -22.69 -28.05 3.84
N THR A 58 -22.04 -26.91 3.60
CA THR A 58 -21.75 -26.40 2.25
C THR A 58 -20.27 -26.55 1.94
N THR A 59 -19.93 -27.05 0.76
CA THR A 59 -18.54 -27.08 0.26
C THR A 59 -18.37 -26.07 -0.86
N LEU A 60 -17.51 -25.08 -0.65
CA LEU A 60 -17.05 -24.16 -1.67
C LEU A 60 -15.94 -24.85 -2.46
N LYS A 61 -16.22 -25.19 -3.73
CA LYS A 61 -15.28 -25.94 -4.57
C LYS A 61 -14.16 -25.06 -5.10
N ASP A 62 -12.96 -25.62 -5.22
CA ASP A 62 -11.79 -24.97 -5.87
C ASP A 62 -11.61 -23.51 -5.43
N SER A 63 -11.58 -23.26 -4.13
CA SER A 63 -11.47 -21.92 -3.56
C SER A 63 -10.07 -21.67 -3.00
N GLU A 64 -9.66 -20.41 -2.97
CA GLU A 64 -8.44 -19.97 -2.30
C GLU A 64 -8.80 -18.97 -1.22
N PHE A 65 -8.24 -19.15 -0.04
CA PHE A 65 -8.44 -18.28 1.10
C PHE A 65 -7.10 -17.90 1.71
N LEU A 66 -6.95 -16.63 2.06
CA LEU A 66 -5.84 -16.09 2.84
C LEU A 66 -6.40 -15.10 3.86
N LEU A 67 -6.03 -15.27 5.13
CA LEU A 67 -6.07 -14.23 6.15
C LEU A 67 -4.67 -14.10 6.74
N ALA A 68 -4.06 -12.93 6.59
CA ALA A 68 -2.72 -12.64 7.11
C ALA A 68 -2.74 -11.43 8.04
N PHE A 69 -1.89 -11.47 9.04
CA PHE A 69 -1.63 -10.42 10.01
C PHE A 69 -0.13 -10.23 10.10
N GLU A 70 0.31 -8.98 10.11
CA GLU A 70 1.70 -8.61 10.42
C GLU A 70 1.70 -7.44 11.39
N LYS A 71 2.60 -7.50 12.36
CA LYS A 71 2.86 -6.42 13.31
C LYS A 71 4.35 -6.29 13.51
N ASN A 72 4.85 -5.09 13.31
CA ASN A 72 6.21 -4.72 13.65
C ASN A 72 6.20 -3.58 14.67
N ASN A 73 7.14 -3.59 15.60
CA ASN A 73 7.32 -2.52 16.56
C ASN A 73 8.80 -2.38 16.95
N ALA A 74 9.25 -1.13 17.09
CA ALA A 74 10.56 -0.80 17.61
C ALA A 74 10.50 0.37 18.59
N THR A 75 11.40 0.34 19.56
CA THR A 75 11.80 1.49 20.37
C THR A 75 13.22 1.88 20.03
N TRP A 76 13.53 3.18 20.08
CA TRP A 76 14.88 3.69 19.88
C TRP A 76 15.20 4.81 20.87
N ALA A 77 16.26 4.64 21.67
CA ALA A 77 16.75 5.62 22.64
C ALA A 77 15.65 6.17 23.57
N GLY A 78 14.74 5.30 24.04
CA GLY A 78 13.61 5.68 24.88
C GLY A 78 12.40 6.26 24.14
N ILE A 79 12.47 6.42 22.82
CA ILE A 79 11.32 6.76 21.97
C ILE A 79 10.51 5.48 21.74
N GLU A 80 9.33 5.42 22.32
CA GLU A 80 8.34 4.38 22.05
C GLU A 80 7.79 4.54 20.62
N ASN A 81 7.48 3.40 19.97
CA ASN A 81 6.89 3.36 18.63
C ASN A 81 7.73 4.06 17.55
N TYR A 82 9.06 4.05 17.70
CA TYR A 82 10.00 4.55 16.67
C TYR A 82 9.74 3.88 15.31
N TYR A 83 9.40 2.60 15.34
CA TYR A 83 8.80 1.88 14.21
C TYR A 83 7.53 1.23 14.74
N ASN A 84 6.38 1.44 14.11
CA ASN A 84 5.14 0.86 14.60
C ASN A 84 4.15 0.75 13.45
N ASP A 85 4.07 -0.44 12.86
CA ASP A 85 3.17 -0.71 11.75
C ASP A 85 2.37 -1.98 12.00
N GLN A 86 1.26 -2.10 11.30
CA GLN A 86 0.47 -3.31 11.28
C GLN A 86 -0.22 -3.44 9.93
N SER A 87 -0.36 -4.67 9.45
CA SER A 87 -1.23 -4.98 8.32
C SER A 87 -2.12 -6.19 8.62
N ILE A 88 -3.34 -6.15 8.10
CA ILE A 88 -4.25 -7.29 8.05
C ILE A 88 -4.75 -7.40 6.62
N ILE A 89 -4.63 -8.58 6.03
CA ILE A 89 -4.99 -8.85 4.65
C ILE A 89 -5.92 -10.05 4.63
N LEU A 90 -7.06 -9.92 3.97
CA LEU A 90 -7.97 -11.01 3.64
C LEU A 90 -8.09 -11.07 2.12
N LYS A 91 -7.94 -12.27 1.56
CA LYS A 91 -8.23 -12.56 0.15
C LYS A 91 -9.03 -13.84 0.07
N PHE A 92 -10.04 -13.83 -0.78
CA PHE A 92 -10.82 -15.02 -1.04
C PHE A 92 -11.20 -15.05 -2.52
N ASP A 93 -10.86 -16.13 -3.20
CA ASP A 93 -11.22 -16.43 -4.58
C ASP A 93 -12.10 -17.68 -4.59
N LEU A 94 -13.27 -17.60 -5.22
CA LEU A 94 -14.11 -18.77 -5.50
C LEU A 94 -13.75 -19.29 -6.89
N TRP A 95 -13.71 -20.63 -7.07
CA TRP A 95 -13.33 -21.27 -8.34
C TRP A 95 -12.00 -20.74 -8.88
N ALA A 96 -10.98 -20.65 -8.03
CA ALA A 96 -9.69 -20.04 -8.30
C ALA A 96 -9.02 -20.58 -9.57
N ASN A 97 -9.23 -21.85 -9.88
CA ASN A 97 -8.76 -22.51 -11.10
C ASN A 97 -9.79 -22.61 -12.22
N GLY A 98 -11.00 -22.14 -11.99
CA GLY A 98 -12.06 -22.01 -12.98
C GLY A 98 -11.75 -20.97 -14.07
N THR A 99 -12.50 -21.06 -15.17
CA THR A 99 -12.45 -20.07 -16.25
C THR A 99 -12.89 -18.68 -15.77
N PHE A 100 -13.89 -18.64 -14.88
CA PHE A 100 -14.35 -17.45 -14.19
C PHE A 100 -14.20 -17.66 -12.69
N SER A 101 -13.65 -16.67 -11.99
CA SER A 101 -13.37 -16.74 -10.56
C SER A 101 -13.68 -15.39 -9.91
N PRO A 102 -14.80 -15.26 -9.18
CA PRO A 102 -15.08 -14.06 -8.41
C PRO A 102 -14.22 -14.05 -7.14
N PHE A 103 -13.80 -12.86 -6.72
CA PHE A 103 -12.94 -12.71 -5.55
C PHE A 103 -13.27 -11.46 -4.75
N VAL A 104 -12.87 -11.50 -3.49
CA VAL A 104 -12.88 -10.36 -2.58
C VAL A 104 -11.49 -10.15 -2.00
N ILE A 105 -11.15 -8.89 -1.78
CA ILE A 105 -9.96 -8.47 -1.04
C ILE A 105 -10.38 -7.49 0.04
N ALA A 106 -9.79 -7.60 1.23
CA ALA A 106 -9.97 -6.64 2.29
C ALA A 106 -8.64 -6.47 3.00
N GLU A 107 -8.07 -5.28 2.93
CA GLU A 107 -6.78 -4.96 3.52
C GLU A 107 -6.96 -3.77 4.46
N THR A 108 -6.36 -3.83 5.64
CA THR A 108 -6.25 -2.67 6.53
C THR A 108 -4.86 -2.59 7.13
N SER A 109 -4.33 -1.39 7.27
CA SER A 109 -3.02 -1.16 7.85
C SER A 109 -2.96 0.16 8.62
N PHE A 110 -1.91 0.31 9.41
CA PHE A 110 -1.40 1.59 9.88
C PHE A 110 0.14 1.50 9.87
N ASP A 111 0.80 2.65 9.76
CA ASP A 111 2.25 2.75 9.77
C ASP A 111 2.63 4.13 10.33
N ASP A 112 3.06 4.14 11.58
CA ASP A 112 3.39 5.38 12.28
C ASP A 112 4.59 6.09 11.67
N ALA A 113 5.56 5.34 11.12
CA ALA A 113 6.76 5.91 10.52
C ALA A 113 6.47 6.62 9.19
N LEU A 114 5.50 6.12 8.43
CA LEU A 114 4.99 6.77 7.22
C LEU A 114 3.87 7.79 7.51
N GLY A 115 3.50 8.00 8.78
CA GLY A 115 2.42 8.88 9.15
C GLY A 115 1.04 8.39 8.68
N ILE A 116 0.80 7.08 8.60
CA ILE A 116 -0.48 6.50 8.18
C ILE A 116 -1.24 6.01 9.41
N LYS A 117 -2.34 6.68 9.76
CA LYS A 117 -3.17 6.36 10.94
C LYS A 117 -4.05 5.16 10.69
N SER A 118 -4.66 5.16 9.51
CA SER A 118 -5.37 4.01 9.01
C SER A 118 -5.38 4.05 7.49
N ARG A 119 -5.18 2.90 6.88
CA ARG A 119 -5.44 2.67 5.47
C ARG A 119 -6.35 1.46 5.37
N SER A 120 -7.33 1.51 4.50
CA SER A 120 -8.21 0.39 4.15
C SER A 120 -8.36 0.29 2.64
N ASN A 121 -8.41 -0.94 2.14
CA ASN A 121 -8.68 -1.25 0.74
C ASN A 121 -9.62 -2.45 0.68
N TYR A 122 -10.84 -2.22 0.22
CA TYR A 122 -11.84 -3.26 0.04
C TYR A 122 -12.12 -3.42 -1.43
N GLY A 123 -12.01 -4.64 -1.94
CA GLY A 123 -12.24 -4.91 -3.34
C GLY A 123 -13.19 -6.07 -3.55
N LEU A 124 -14.07 -5.90 -4.54
CA LEU A 124 -14.87 -6.98 -5.11
C LEU A 124 -14.55 -7.05 -6.59
N GLY A 125 -14.24 -8.23 -7.09
CA GLY A 125 -13.89 -8.38 -8.50
C GLY A 125 -14.07 -9.79 -9.02
N ALA A 126 -13.64 -9.97 -10.26
CA ALA A 126 -13.61 -11.27 -10.89
C ALA A 126 -12.43 -11.39 -11.86
N LYS A 127 -11.97 -12.62 -12.03
CA LYS A 127 -10.92 -13.05 -12.93
C LYS A 127 -11.53 -13.90 -14.02
N TYR A 128 -11.12 -13.65 -15.26
CA TYR A 128 -11.47 -14.46 -16.42
C TYR A 128 -10.19 -14.98 -17.08
N ARG A 129 -10.10 -16.30 -17.27
CA ARG A 129 -9.02 -16.95 -18.02
C ARG A 129 -9.35 -16.87 -19.51
N VAL A 130 -8.65 -15.99 -20.21
CA VAL A 130 -8.85 -15.76 -21.64
C VAL A 130 -8.23 -16.92 -22.45
N PHE A 131 -7.05 -17.39 -22.05
CA PHE A 131 -6.36 -18.51 -22.66
C PHE A 131 -5.78 -19.43 -21.58
N GLY A 132 -6.61 -20.33 -21.05
CA GLY A 132 -6.21 -21.31 -20.03
C GLY A 132 -5.40 -20.67 -18.89
N ASP A 133 -4.25 -21.25 -18.59
CA ASP A 133 -3.33 -20.71 -17.58
C ASP A 133 -2.37 -19.63 -18.12
N ILE A 134 -2.34 -19.40 -19.43
CA ILE A 134 -1.40 -18.48 -20.08
C ILE A 134 -1.82 -17.03 -19.89
N LEU A 135 -3.07 -16.69 -20.19
CA LEU A 135 -3.57 -15.32 -20.11
C LEU A 135 -4.86 -15.28 -19.30
N SER A 136 -4.86 -14.44 -18.28
CA SER A 136 -6.06 -14.07 -17.54
C SER A 136 -6.16 -12.56 -17.42
N VAL A 137 -7.39 -12.06 -17.33
CA VAL A 137 -7.68 -10.66 -17.02
C VAL A 137 -8.58 -10.65 -15.81
N SER A 138 -8.24 -9.83 -14.82
CA SER A 138 -9.15 -9.56 -13.71
C SER A 138 -9.54 -8.10 -13.63
N ALA A 139 -10.74 -7.83 -13.14
CA ALA A 139 -11.22 -6.51 -12.83
C ALA A 139 -11.77 -6.49 -11.41
N ALA A 140 -11.53 -5.42 -10.66
CA ALA A 140 -12.07 -5.22 -9.33
C ALA A 140 -12.54 -3.79 -9.14
N PHE A 141 -13.68 -3.60 -8.50
CA PHE A 141 -14.03 -2.33 -7.90
C PHE A 141 -13.38 -2.28 -6.51
N LEU A 142 -12.63 -1.22 -6.23
CA LEU A 142 -11.92 -1.00 -4.98
C LEU A 142 -12.49 0.24 -4.29
N GLN A 143 -12.75 0.12 -2.99
CA GLN A 143 -12.99 1.22 -2.07
C GLN A 143 -11.74 1.38 -1.23
N GLU A 144 -11.06 2.51 -1.39
CA GLU A 144 -9.82 2.81 -0.69
C GLU A 144 -10.07 4.00 0.24
N GLU A 145 -9.59 3.88 1.47
CA GLU A 145 -9.63 4.97 2.42
C GLU A 145 -8.29 5.10 3.12
N GLU A 146 -7.91 6.34 3.38
CA GLU A 146 -6.66 6.66 4.05
C GLU A 146 -6.86 7.84 5.00
N GLU A 147 -6.32 7.67 6.19
CA GLU A 147 -6.21 8.67 7.23
C GLU A 147 -4.74 8.73 7.64
N ILE A 148 -4.16 9.92 7.64
CA ILE A 148 -2.76 10.17 7.94
C ILE A 148 -2.63 10.56 9.43
N ILE A 149 -1.64 10.03 10.14
CA ILE A 149 -1.24 10.48 11.49
C ILE A 149 -0.58 11.83 11.28
N GLY A 150 -1.34 12.85 11.56
CA GLY A 150 -0.84 14.18 11.39
C GLY A 150 -2.02 15.11 11.35
N LYS A 151 -2.04 15.94 12.37
CA LYS A 151 -2.06 17.34 12.03
C LYS A 151 -0.98 17.55 10.95
N SER A 152 -1.36 17.74 9.69
CA SER A 152 -0.34 18.17 8.72
C SER A 152 0.26 19.44 9.28
N SER A 153 1.58 19.50 9.40
CA SER A 153 2.26 20.74 9.70
C SER A 153 2.10 21.63 8.47
N ILE A 154 1.02 22.41 8.46
CA ILE A 154 0.83 23.46 7.46
C ILE A 154 2.05 24.35 7.59
N SER A 155 2.91 24.30 6.58
CA SER A 155 4.09 25.14 6.52
C SER A 155 3.59 26.54 6.22
N LEU A 156 3.75 27.44 7.20
CA LEU A 156 3.41 28.84 7.05
C LEU A 156 4.60 29.56 6.46
N PHE A 157 4.40 30.21 5.31
CA PHE A 157 5.45 30.91 4.59
C PHE A 157 5.33 32.41 4.72
N ALA A 158 6.47 33.06 4.96
CA ALA A 158 6.60 34.51 4.91
C ALA A 158 7.46 34.95 3.72
N ASP A 159 7.16 36.15 3.24
CA ASP A 159 7.99 36.90 2.30
C ASP A 159 9.20 37.52 3.04
N TYR A 160 10.41 37.13 2.65
CA TYR A 160 11.67 37.67 3.15
C TYR A 160 12.27 38.74 2.21
N GLY A 161 11.51 39.20 1.22
CA GLY A 161 11.86 40.25 0.25
C GLY A 161 12.51 39.70 -1.02
N ASP A 162 13.30 38.63 -0.90
CA ASP A 162 13.89 37.93 -2.04
C ASP A 162 13.53 36.44 -2.10
N SER A 163 12.84 35.89 -1.10
CA SER A 163 12.55 34.47 -0.99
C SER A 163 11.31 34.21 -0.13
N LEU A 164 10.70 33.03 -0.31
CA LEU A 164 9.76 32.48 0.67
C LEU A 164 10.48 31.57 1.65
N GLY A 165 10.18 31.73 2.94
CA GLY A 165 10.71 30.88 4.00
C GLY A 165 9.63 30.43 4.97
N VAL A 166 9.79 29.22 5.53
CA VAL A 166 8.87 28.69 6.54
C VAL A 166 9.14 29.38 7.88
N THR A 167 8.13 30.04 8.44
CA THR A 167 8.20 30.74 9.73
C THR A 167 7.64 29.94 10.88
N ALA A 168 6.66 29.09 10.59
CA ALA A 168 5.95 28.30 11.58
C ALA A 168 5.29 27.08 10.93
N TYR A 169 4.89 26.17 11.80
CA TYR A 169 4.05 25.04 11.45
C TYR A 169 2.74 25.16 12.20
N GLN A 170 1.63 25.01 11.49
CA GLN A 170 0.31 24.92 12.10
C GLN A 170 -0.22 23.50 11.95
N ASP A 171 -0.72 22.99 13.04
CA ASP A 171 -1.38 21.70 13.09
C ASP A 171 -2.81 21.78 12.55
N LYS A 172 -3.18 20.92 11.60
CA LYS A 172 -4.58 20.74 11.18
C LYS A 172 -4.93 19.28 10.91
N ASP A 173 -6.06 18.85 11.46
CA ASP A 173 -6.69 17.58 11.14
C ASP A 173 -6.92 17.46 9.63
N ILE A 174 -6.19 16.57 8.98
CA ILE A 174 -6.40 16.24 7.58
C ILE A 174 -7.67 15.38 7.51
N PRO A 175 -8.66 15.74 6.69
CA PRO A 175 -9.83 14.91 6.52
C PRO A 175 -9.41 13.54 5.96
N LYS A 176 -10.09 12.49 6.42
CA LYS A 176 -9.97 11.16 5.85
C LYS A 176 -10.26 11.22 4.34
N ILE A 177 -9.33 10.72 3.54
CA ILE A 177 -9.49 10.63 2.09
C ILE A 177 -10.16 9.30 1.79
N SER A 178 -11.20 9.32 0.96
CA SER A 178 -11.92 8.13 0.53
C SER A 178 -12.21 8.26 -0.96
N TYR A 179 -11.88 7.23 -1.72
CA TYR A 179 -12.16 7.19 -3.14
C TYR A 179 -12.42 5.76 -3.58
N SER A 180 -13.16 5.64 -4.69
CA SER A 180 -13.40 4.36 -5.34
C SER A 180 -12.62 4.31 -6.65
N ARG A 181 -12.12 3.13 -7.01
CA ARG A 181 -11.41 2.93 -8.27
C ARG A 181 -11.72 1.60 -8.91
N LEU A 182 -11.69 1.58 -10.24
CA LEU A 182 -11.66 0.33 -10.99
C LEU A 182 -10.20 -0.12 -11.09
N SER A 183 -9.93 -1.40 -10.89
CA SER A 183 -8.61 -2.01 -11.04
C SER A 183 -8.69 -3.08 -12.10
N ILE A 184 -7.96 -2.91 -13.21
CA ILE A 184 -7.83 -3.91 -14.27
C ILE A 184 -6.44 -4.52 -14.19
N ARG A 185 -6.36 -5.85 -14.22
CA ARG A 185 -5.13 -6.60 -14.01
C ARG A 185 -5.01 -7.76 -14.98
N PRO A 186 -4.46 -7.55 -16.19
CA PRO A 186 -4.03 -8.65 -17.03
C PRO A 186 -2.81 -9.34 -16.42
N LYS A 187 -2.80 -10.67 -16.54
CA LYS A 187 -1.71 -11.53 -16.11
C LYS A 187 -1.39 -12.53 -17.19
N ILE A 188 -0.12 -12.56 -17.55
CA ILE A 188 0.46 -13.48 -18.53
C ILE A 188 1.43 -14.42 -17.81
N LYS A 189 1.36 -15.71 -18.11
CA LYS A 189 2.26 -16.77 -17.66
C LYS A 189 2.77 -17.52 -18.90
N LEU A 190 4.06 -17.43 -19.16
CA LEU A 190 4.70 -18.04 -20.33
C LEU A 190 5.77 -19.02 -19.86
N PRO A 191 5.53 -20.34 -19.98
CA PRO A 191 6.63 -21.30 -19.96
C PRO A 191 7.45 -21.12 -21.25
N LEU A 192 8.73 -20.81 -21.10
CA LEU A 192 9.66 -20.55 -22.20
C LEU A 192 10.65 -21.73 -22.30
N GLY A 193 10.15 -22.86 -22.82
CA GLY A 193 10.88 -24.13 -22.79
C GLY A 193 10.81 -24.80 -21.41
N GLU A 194 11.77 -25.67 -21.11
CA GLU A 194 11.72 -26.52 -19.91
C GLU A 194 12.15 -25.78 -18.62
N ASN A 195 13.10 -24.86 -18.73
CA ASN A 195 13.79 -24.29 -17.58
C ASN A 195 13.47 -22.81 -17.32
N PHE A 196 12.81 -22.12 -18.25
CA PHE A 196 12.51 -20.70 -18.12
C PHE A 196 11.01 -20.48 -17.98
N TYR A 197 10.64 -19.63 -17.04
CA TYR A 197 9.26 -19.24 -16.82
C TYR A 197 9.17 -17.74 -16.63
N TYR A 198 8.30 -17.11 -17.41
CA TYR A 198 8.05 -15.68 -17.35
C TYR A 198 6.62 -15.40 -16.91
N GLN A 199 6.46 -14.51 -15.96
CA GLN A 199 5.16 -14.01 -15.52
C GLN A 199 5.17 -12.48 -15.57
N SER A 200 4.17 -11.91 -16.24
CA SER A 200 3.93 -10.47 -16.30
C SER A 200 2.56 -10.15 -15.77
N GLU A 201 2.49 -9.22 -14.83
CA GLU A 201 1.27 -8.71 -14.23
C GLU A 201 1.27 -7.20 -14.33
N TYR A 202 0.26 -6.64 -14.98
CA TYR A 202 0.11 -5.20 -15.07
C TYR A 202 -1.11 -4.79 -14.27
N TYR A 203 -0.97 -3.84 -13.36
CA TYR A 203 -2.07 -3.27 -12.60
C TYR A 203 -2.36 -1.89 -13.15
N TYR A 204 -3.60 -1.67 -13.57
CA TYR A 204 -4.10 -0.38 -14.00
C TYR A 204 -5.27 0.02 -13.11
N LYS A 205 -5.10 1.12 -12.37
CA LYS A 205 -6.02 1.54 -11.32
C LYS A 205 -6.40 3.03 -11.45
N PRO A 206 -7.29 3.38 -12.40
CA PRO A 206 -7.76 4.75 -12.55
C PRO A 206 -8.77 5.16 -11.45
N ALA A 207 -8.66 6.40 -10.99
CA ALA A 207 -9.51 7.09 -10.04
C ALA A 207 -9.64 8.57 -10.46
N GLY A 208 -10.52 8.87 -11.42
CA GLY A 208 -10.60 10.21 -12.02
C GLY A 208 -9.34 10.54 -12.82
N ASP A 209 -8.72 11.68 -12.51
CA ASP A 209 -7.44 12.10 -13.11
C ASP A 209 -6.23 11.39 -12.49
N ASP A 210 -6.44 10.55 -11.46
CA ASP A 210 -5.40 9.70 -10.88
C ASP A 210 -5.33 8.34 -11.58
N VAL A 211 -4.20 8.01 -12.18
CA VAL A 211 -3.84 6.73 -12.73
C VAL A 211 -2.67 6.14 -11.96
N LEU A 212 -2.93 5.03 -11.28
CA LEU A 212 -1.90 4.18 -10.70
C LEU A 212 -1.60 3.01 -11.64
N THR A 213 -0.32 2.85 -11.97
CA THR A 213 0.17 1.69 -12.71
C THR A 213 1.28 0.98 -11.94
N ASP A 214 1.29 -0.34 -12.02
CA ASP A 214 2.31 -1.19 -11.39
C ASP A 214 2.54 -2.38 -12.34
N TRP A 215 3.70 -2.41 -12.97
CA TRP A 215 4.07 -3.45 -13.93
C TRP A 215 5.11 -4.38 -13.32
N ARG A 216 4.65 -5.56 -12.92
CA ARG A 216 5.45 -6.58 -12.23
C ARG A 216 5.82 -7.68 -13.20
N ASN A 217 7.11 -7.93 -13.31
CA ASN A 217 7.68 -8.97 -14.14
C ASN A 217 8.49 -9.91 -13.26
N THR A 218 8.26 -11.20 -13.39
CA THR A 218 9.02 -12.25 -12.71
C THR A 218 9.56 -13.21 -13.76
N PHE A 219 10.87 -13.39 -13.76
CA PHE A 219 11.57 -14.38 -14.56
C PHE A 219 12.18 -15.42 -13.63
N THR A 220 11.76 -16.66 -13.79
CA THR A 220 12.25 -17.79 -13.01
C THR A 220 13.08 -18.68 -13.92
N ILE A 221 14.30 -18.97 -13.49
CA ILE A 221 15.22 -19.91 -14.13
C ILE A 221 15.35 -21.11 -13.20
N LYS A 222 14.83 -22.26 -13.63
CA LYS A 222 15.14 -23.54 -12.99
C LYS A 222 16.54 -23.95 -13.41
N THR A 223 17.38 -24.31 -12.45
CA THR A 223 18.70 -24.84 -12.76
C THR A 223 18.60 -26.36 -12.97
N ALA A 224 19.71 -26.98 -13.39
CA ALA A 224 19.77 -28.44 -13.51
C ALA A 224 19.53 -29.14 -12.15
N GLU A 225 19.85 -28.44 -11.06
CA GLU A 225 19.60 -28.88 -9.70
C GLU A 225 18.20 -28.43 -9.26
N GLU A 226 17.31 -29.38 -8.94
CA GLU A 226 15.92 -29.07 -8.57
C GLU A 226 15.81 -28.18 -7.32
N TRP A 227 16.80 -28.27 -6.43
CA TRP A 227 16.89 -27.48 -5.20
C TRP A 227 17.30 -26.02 -5.43
N LEU A 228 17.73 -25.65 -6.63
CA LEU A 228 18.23 -24.31 -6.94
C LEU A 228 17.44 -23.65 -8.06
N SER A 229 16.91 -22.46 -7.78
CA SER A 229 16.29 -21.59 -8.77
C SER A 229 16.73 -20.14 -8.63
N ILE A 230 16.83 -19.45 -9.76
CA ILE A 230 17.12 -18.02 -9.82
C ILE A 230 15.81 -17.30 -10.16
N VAL A 231 15.45 -16.31 -9.35
CA VAL A 231 14.22 -15.53 -9.52
C VAL A 231 14.57 -14.05 -9.66
N ILE A 232 14.37 -13.52 -10.87
CA ILE A 232 14.57 -12.11 -11.17
C ILE A 232 13.20 -11.44 -11.17
N LYS A 233 13.03 -10.39 -10.36
CA LYS A 233 11.81 -9.60 -10.28
C LYS A 233 12.11 -8.17 -10.69
N TYR A 234 11.32 -7.63 -11.59
CA TYR A 234 11.40 -6.25 -12.03
C TYR A 234 10.03 -5.59 -11.91
N ASN A 235 9.99 -4.41 -11.30
CA ASN A 235 8.78 -3.62 -11.13
C ASN A 235 9.00 -2.18 -11.60
N ILE A 236 8.04 -1.67 -12.38
CA ILE A 236 7.87 -0.24 -12.64
C ILE A 236 6.51 0.17 -12.07
N LYS A 237 6.53 1.08 -11.09
CA LYS A 237 5.33 1.66 -10.51
C LYS A 237 5.27 3.16 -10.78
N THR A 238 4.11 3.63 -11.23
CA THR A 238 3.82 5.05 -11.40
C THR A 238 2.56 5.41 -10.61
N ASP A 239 2.63 6.49 -9.86
CA ASP A 239 1.50 7.08 -9.15
C ASP A 239 1.31 8.51 -9.63
N SER A 240 0.18 8.79 -10.28
CA SER A 240 -0.05 10.09 -10.90
C SER A 240 -0.62 11.13 -9.92
N GLN A 241 -1.29 10.69 -8.85
CA GLN A 241 -1.76 11.55 -7.75
C GLN A 241 -1.43 10.93 -6.39
N PRO A 242 -0.14 10.90 -6.04
CA PRO A 242 0.32 10.35 -4.78
C PRO A 242 -0.16 11.20 -3.60
N ALA A 243 -0.12 10.62 -2.39
CA ALA A 243 -0.51 11.29 -1.17
C ALA A 243 0.20 12.67 -1.02
N PRO A 244 -0.51 13.71 -0.53
CA PRO A 244 0.08 15.01 -0.21
C PRO A 244 1.28 14.86 0.72
N LYS A 245 2.40 15.50 0.37
CA LYS A 245 3.61 15.56 1.18
C LYS A 245 3.62 16.77 2.11
N VAL A 246 3.16 17.93 1.62
CA VAL A 246 3.18 19.19 2.38
C VAL A 246 1.93 20.02 2.07
N PHE A 247 1.29 20.51 3.12
CA PHE A 247 0.27 21.56 3.05
C PHE A 247 0.93 22.90 3.32
N MET A 248 0.65 23.91 2.51
CA MET A 248 1.32 25.19 2.55
C MET A 248 0.30 26.32 2.56
N GLN A 249 0.58 27.33 3.37
CA GLN A 249 -0.19 28.56 3.44
C GLN A 249 0.76 29.73 3.68
N TYR A 250 0.33 30.94 3.35
CA TYR A 250 1.05 32.12 3.80
C TYR A 250 0.82 32.35 5.30
N ASP A 251 1.87 32.74 6.02
CA ASP A 251 1.78 33.13 7.43
C ASP A 251 0.99 34.45 7.54
N PRO A 252 -0.21 34.45 8.17
CA PRO A 252 -1.01 35.67 8.31
C PRO A 252 -0.31 36.79 9.06
N LYS A 253 0.74 36.48 9.84
CA LYS A 253 1.54 37.49 10.56
C LYS A 253 2.40 38.33 9.62
N TYR A 254 2.83 37.77 8.49
CA TYR A 254 3.78 38.39 7.58
C TYR A 254 3.26 38.53 6.15
N PHE A 255 2.07 38.02 5.87
CA PHE A 255 1.43 38.07 4.56
C PHE A 255 0.43 39.21 4.46
N THR A 256 0.50 39.97 3.35
CA THR A 256 -0.51 40.96 2.98
C THR A 256 -0.92 40.72 1.54
N ASN A 257 -2.23 40.81 1.25
CA ASN A 257 -2.73 40.57 -0.11
C ASN A 257 -2.10 41.56 -1.11
N GLY A 258 -1.55 41.04 -2.22
CA GLY A 258 -0.83 41.83 -3.22
C GLY A 258 0.69 41.91 -3.06
N GLN A 259 1.31 41.06 -2.21
CA GLN A 259 2.77 40.95 -2.12
C GLN A 259 3.42 40.52 -3.45
N ASN A 260 4.63 41.03 -3.69
CA ASN A 260 5.40 40.76 -4.90
C ASN A 260 5.95 39.34 -4.96
N ILE A 261 6.23 38.75 -3.79
CA ILE A 261 6.74 37.37 -3.63
C ILE A 261 5.59 36.46 -3.21
N THR A 262 5.36 35.40 -3.99
CA THR A 262 4.25 34.44 -3.82
C THR A 262 4.75 33.02 -4.11
N PHE A 263 3.95 31.99 -3.81
CA PHE A 263 4.31 30.62 -4.17
C PHE A 263 4.51 30.44 -5.69
N GLN A 264 3.81 31.25 -6.51
CA GLN A 264 3.96 31.29 -7.96
C GLN A 264 5.15 32.14 -8.44
N ASN A 265 5.67 33.02 -7.59
CA ASN A 265 6.82 33.88 -7.87
C ASN A 265 7.67 34.09 -6.59
N PRO A 266 8.42 33.09 -6.13
CA PRO A 266 9.07 33.14 -4.82
C PRO A 266 10.40 33.91 -4.83
N GLY A 267 10.76 34.60 -5.90
CA GLY A 267 12.06 35.28 -6.01
C GLY A 267 13.24 34.30 -6.16
N LYS A 268 14.30 34.50 -5.37
CA LYS A 268 15.52 33.70 -5.26
C LYS A 268 15.38 32.64 -4.15
N GLY A 269 14.87 31.47 -4.48
CA GLY A 269 14.81 30.33 -3.57
C GLY A 269 14.34 29.07 -4.28
N ASN A 270 14.50 27.90 -3.65
CA ASN A 270 13.92 26.68 -4.17
C ASN A 270 12.39 26.76 -4.05
N ILE A 271 11.73 26.73 -5.20
CA ILE A 271 10.27 26.75 -5.31
C ILE A 271 9.73 25.47 -4.65
N PRO A 272 8.87 25.55 -3.62
CA PRO A 272 8.07 24.40 -3.23
C PRO A 272 7.18 24.05 -4.43
N SER A 273 7.31 22.86 -5.01
CA SER A 273 6.46 22.52 -6.14
C SER A 273 4.99 22.57 -5.71
N ILE A 274 4.17 23.33 -6.43
CA ILE A 274 2.74 23.43 -6.18
C ILE A 274 2.06 22.48 -7.14
N ASP A 275 1.46 21.43 -6.61
CA ASP A 275 0.68 20.49 -7.41
C ASP A 275 -0.81 20.83 -7.40
N ARG A 276 -1.29 21.47 -6.32
CA ARG A 276 -2.66 22.01 -6.24
C ARG A 276 -2.64 23.41 -5.65
N ASP A 277 -3.36 24.31 -6.32
CA ASP A 277 -3.67 25.63 -5.80
C ASP A 277 -4.87 25.59 -4.85
N LEU A 278 -5.23 26.75 -4.28
CA LEU A 278 -6.34 26.85 -3.32
C LEU A 278 -7.67 26.34 -3.90
N ALA A 279 -7.96 26.66 -5.16
CA ALA A 279 -9.24 26.29 -5.78
C ALA A 279 -9.32 24.77 -6.03
N GLN A 280 -8.24 24.18 -6.53
CA GLN A 280 -8.15 22.75 -6.76
C GLN A 280 -8.13 21.96 -5.43
N SER A 281 -7.38 22.44 -4.43
CA SER A 281 -7.36 21.83 -3.10
C SER A 281 -8.72 21.86 -2.41
N ALA A 282 -9.48 22.96 -2.53
CA ALA A 282 -10.83 23.04 -2.01
C ALA A 282 -11.77 22.05 -2.71
N LYS A 283 -11.66 21.93 -4.05
CA LYS A 283 -12.43 20.96 -4.84
C LYS A 283 -12.09 19.51 -4.47
N ASP A 284 -10.83 19.22 -4.18
CA ASP A 284 -10.32 17.90 -3.81
C ASP A 284 -10.55 17.57 -2.32
N GLY A 285 -11.16 18.48 -1.55
CA GLY A 285 -11.49 18.29 -0.13
C GLY A 285 -10.32 18.52 0.83
N TYR A 286 -9.16 18.97 0.33
CA TYR A 286 -8.00 19.36 1.15
C TYR A 286 -8.21 20.70 1.88
N GLY A 287 -9.10 21.55 1.37
CA GLY A 287 -9.38 22.89 1.90
C GLY A 287 -8.53 23.98 1.25
N ASP A 288 -8.42 25.13 1.91
CA ASP A 288 -7.76 26.33 1.37
C ASP A 288 -6.24 26.31 1.53
N TYR A 289 -5.58 25.30 0.95
CA TYR A 289 -4.12 25.13 1.01
C TYR A 289 -3.49 24.97 -0.37
N PHE A 290 -2.25 25.43 -0.49
CA PHE A 290 -1.39 24.96 -1.55
C PHE A 290 -0.86 23.59 -1.15
N VAL A 291 -0.89 22.63 -2.07
CA VAL A 291 -0.46 21.26 -1.78
C VAL A 291 0.68 20.86 -2.70
N ASN A 292 1.69 20.25 -2.09
CA ASN A 292 2.78 19.55 -2.75
C ASN A 292 2.57 18.04 -2.55
N ASN A 293 2.54 17.26 -3.62
CA ASN A 293 2.36 15.81 -3.61
C ASN A 293 3.69 15.08 -3.67
N TYR A 294 3.69 13.84 -3.19
CA TYR A 294 4.85 12.95 -3.31
C TYR A 294 5.02 12.40 -4.73
N LYS A 295 5.45 13.18 -5.72
CA LYS A 295 5.68 12.69 -7.09
C LYS A 295 6.99 11.91 -7.19
N SER A 296 6.92 10.58 -7.18
CA SER A 296 8.07 9.74 -7.55
C SER A 296 7.64 8.54 -8.39
N GLU A 297 8.27 8.36 -9.54
CA GLU A 297 8.31 7.07 -10.22
C GLU A 297 9.13 6.11 -9.35
N ASP A 298 8.56 4.96 -9.01
CA ASP A 298 9.23 3.94 -8.21
C ASP A 298 9.58 2.77 -9.13
N THR A 299 10.83 2.75 -9.59
CA THR A 299 11.37 1.63 -10.36
C THR A 299 12.22 0.77 -9.44
N ARG A 300 11.85 -0.51 -9.29
CA ARG A 300 12.56 -1.46 -8.44
C ARG A 300 12.97 -2.71 -9.22
N LEU A 301 14.28 -2.99 -9.21
CA LEU A 301 14.82 -4.28 -9.63
C LEU A 301 15.19 -5.08 -8.38
N THR A 302 14.82 -6.36 -8.34
CA THR A 302 15.20 -7.28 -7.26
C THR A 302 15.62 -8.61 -7.87
N ILE A 303 16.83 -9.04 -7.52
CA ILE A 303 17.37 -10.32 -7.96
C ILE A 303 17.46 -11.21 -6.72
N GLY A 304 16.77 -12.34 -6.73
CA GLY A 304 16.76 -13.32 -5.64
C GLY A 304 17.29 -14.67 -6.12
N ILE A 305 18.04 -15.35 -5.26
CA ILE A 305 18.43 -16.74 -5.43
C ILE A 305 17.61 -17.53 -4.42
N ASN A 306 16.84 -18.51 -4.89
CA ASN A 306 16.06 -19.39 -4.03
C ASN A 306 16.70 -20.78 -3.99
N ILE A 307 17.00 -21.23 -2.78
CA ILE A 307 17.59 -22.53 -2.47
C ILE A 307 16.57 -23.26 -1.60
N THR A 308 16.03 -24.37 -2.09
CA THR A 308 15.05 -25.21 -1.39
C THR A 308 15.68 -26.55 -1.10
N PHE A 309 15.90 -26.87 0.18
CA PHE A 309 16.47 -28.14 0.65
C PHE A 309 15.41 -29.04 1.30
#